data_AF-A0A1F7NSQ6-F1
#
_entry.id   AF-A0A1F7NSQ6-F1
#
_cell.length_a   1.000
_cell.length_b   1.000
_cell.length_c   1.000
_cell.angle_alpha   90.00
_cell.angle_beta   90.00
_cell.angle_gamma   90.00
#
_symmetry.space_group_name_H-M   'P 1'
#
loop_
_entity.id
_entity.type
_entity.pdbx_description
1 polymer ?
#
loop_
_entity_poly.entity_id
_entity_poly.type
_entity_poly.pdbx_seq_one_letter_code
_entity_poly.pdbx_strand_id
1 'polypeptide(L)' 'MISQRQASISFLQRRLRLGYPKAARFVDMMEQDRIIGPGDGAKPREVLVGPDFLAKRAR' A
#
# COMPACT_ATOMS: atom_id res chain seq x y z
N MET A 1 -3.02 9.12 7.42
CA MET A 1 -2.48 7.75 7.25
C MET A 1 -2.00 7.46 5.81
N ILE A 2 -1.47 8.48 5.12
CA ILE A 2 -0.53 8.38 3.96
C ILE A 2 0.86 8.91 4.40
N SER A 3 1.00 9.20 5.69
CA SER A 3 2.17 9.85 6.31
C SER A 3 3.36 8.89 6.49
N GLN A 4 3.11 7.58 6.61
CA GLN A 4 4.19 6.58 6.53
C GLN A 4 4.38 6.25 5.05
N ARG A 5 5.38 6.89 4.43
CA ARG A 5 5.72 6.91 2.99
C ARG A 5 5.98 5.54 2.33
N GLN A 6 5.63 4.45 2.99
CA GLN A 6 6.03 3.10 2.61
C GLN A 6 4.89 2.11 2.89
N ALA A 7 4.35 1.52 1.84
CA ALA A 7 3.43 0.40 1.93
C ALA A 7 4.23 -0.89 1.71
N SER A 8 4.35 -1.71 2.76
CA SER A 8 4.99 -3.04 2.67
C SER A 8 4.07 -4.12 3.20
N ILE A 9 4.25 -5.34 2.69
CA ILE A 9 3.47 -6.52 3.11
C ILE A 9 3.59 -6.70 4.63
N SER A 10 4.80 -6.66 5.18
CA SER A 10 5.06 -6.81 6.62
C SER A 10 4.45 -5.69 7.47
N PHE A 11 4.30 -4.48 6.93
CA PHE A 11 3.57 -3.41 7.59
C PHE A 11 2.07 -3.73 7.70
N LEU A 12 1.46 -4.17 6.59
CA LEU A 12 0.05 -4.57 6.56
C LEU A 12 -0.24 -5.79 7.45
N GLN A 13 0.65 -6.79 7.44
CA GLN A 13 0.55 -7.96 8.30
C GLN A 13 0.43 -7.56 9.77
N ARG A 14 1.29 -6.63 10.25
CA ARG A 14 1.28 -6.17 11.65
C ARG A 14 0.09 -5.27 11.97
N ARG A 15 -0.20 -4.31 11.09
CA ARG A 15 -1.23 -3.28 11.35
C ARG A 15 -2.66 -3.82 11.29
N LEU A 16 -2.90 -4.78 10.39
CA LEU A 16 -4.21 -5.37 10.11
C LEU A 16 -4.32 -6.82 10.62
N ARG A 17 -3.26 -7.36 11.24
CA ARG A 17 -3.19 -8.74 11.75
C ARG A 17 -3.53 -9.78 10.67
N LEU A 18 -2.96 -9.61 9.48
CA LEU A 18 -3.23 -10.43 8.31
C LEU A 18 -2.08 -11.42 8.05
N GLY A 19 -2.43 -12.62 7.57
CA GLY A 19 -1.45 -13.54 7.00
C GLY A 19 -0.85 -13.02 5.69
N TYR A 20 0.32 -13.54 5.33
CA TYR A 20 1.07 -13.14 4.12
C TYR A 20 0.22 -13.13 2.83
N PRO A 21 -0.59 -14.16 2.51
CA PRO A 21 -1.35 -14.18 1.25
C PRO A 21 -2.32 -13.01 1.11
N LYS A 22 -2.95 -12.61 2.22
CA LYS A 22 -3.93 -11.53 2.24
C LYS A 22 -3.23 -10.17 2.13
N ALA A 23 -2.12 -10.00 2.84
CA ALA A 23 -1.32 -8.78 2.77
C ALA A 23 -0.69 -8.58 1.38
N ALA A 24 -0.22 -9.65 0.74
CA ALA A 24 0.28 -9.62 -0.64
C ALA A 24 -0.81 -9.15 -1.62
N ARG A 25 -2.02 -9.73 -1.56
CA ARG A 25 -3.14 -9.29 -2.40
C ARG A 25 -3.48 -7.81 -2.22
N PHE A 26 -3.44 -7.29 -1.00
CA PHE A 26 -3.69 -5.88 -0.76
C PHE A 26 -2.64 -4.99 -1.43
N VAL A 27 -1.37 -5.39 -1.38
CA VAL A 27 -0.26 -4.69 -2.02
C VAL A 27 -0.40 -4.73 -3.55
N ASP A 28 -0.76 -5.88 -4.12
CA ASP A 28 -1.00 -6.01 -5.56
C ASP A 28 -2.18 -5.16 -6.03
N MET A 29 -3.28 -5.12 -5.26
CA MET A 29 -4.43 -4.25 -5.55
C MET A 29 -4.05 -2.77 -5.49
N MET A 30 -3.24 -2.37 -4.50
CA MET A 30 -2.75 -1.00 -4.40
C MET A 30 -1.84 -0.63 -5.59
N GLU A 31 -1.05 -1.56 -6.11
CA GLU A 31 -0.23 -1.35 -7.31
C GLU A 31 -1.09 -1.23 -8.57
N GLN A 32 -2.08 -2.11 -8.73
CA GLN A 32 -3.06 -2.07 -9.83
C GLN A 32 -3.84 -0.76 -9.86
N ASP A 33 -4.24 -0.26 -8.68
CA ASP A 33 -4.91 1.03 -8.52
C ASP A 33 -3.96 2.24 -8.65
N ARG A 34 -2.67 2.01 -8.96
CA ARG A 34 -1.58 3.00 -8.99
C ARG A 34 -1.46 3.84 -7.72
N ILE A 35 -1.79 3.26 -6.58
CA ILE A 35 -1.62 3.85 -5.25
C ILE A 35 -0.14 3.76 -4.82
N ILE A 36 0.52 2.66 -5.21
CA ILE A 36 1.92 2.40 -4.92
C ILE A 36 2.67 2.05 -6.22
N GLY A 37 3.96 2.37 -6.25
CA GLY A 37 4.84 2.08 -7.37
C GLY A 37 5.23 0.60 -7.47
N PRO A 38 5.87 0.22 -8.59
CA PRO A 38 6.33 -1.14 -8.81
C PRO A 38 7.27 -1.61 -7.69
N GLY A 39 7.10 -2.85 -7.28
CA GLY A 39 7.94 -3.47 -6.26
C GLY A 39 9.30 -3.86 -6.80
N ASP A 40 10.37 -3.25 -6.26
CA ASP A 40 11.74 -3.62 -6.59
C ASP A 40 12.34 -4.51 -5.48
N GLY A 41 11.83 -5.75 -5.39
CA GLY A 41 12.30 -6.78 -4.47
C GLY A 41 12.09 -6.44 -2.98
N ALA A 42 13.17 -6.39 -2.21
CA ALA A 42 13.14 -6.22 -0.75
C ALA A 42 12.84 -4.79 -0.28
N LYS A 43 12.80 -3.80 -1.21
CA LYS A 43 12.59 -2.41 -0.85
C LYS A 43 11.10 -2.10 -0.65
N PRO A 44 10.76 -1.22 0.30
CA PRO A 44 9.39 -0.73 0.44
C PRO A 44 8.95 0.01 -0.82
N ARG A 45 7.73 -0.25 -1.28
CA ARG A 45 7.16 0.42 -2.46
C ARG A 45 6.89 1.89 -2.15
N GLU A 46 7.21 2.75 -3.10
CA GLU A 46 6.90 4.18 -3.02
C GLU A 46 5.39 4.39 -3.15
N VAL A 47 4.83 5.27 -2.33
CA VAL A 47 3.41 5.65 -2.42
C VAL A 47 3.29 6.77 -3.45
N LEU A 48 2.55 6.52 -4.54
CA LEU A 48 2.40 7.47 -5.65
C LEU A 48 1.31 8.51 -5.39
N VAL A 49 0.44 8.27 -4.40
CA VAL A 49 -0.72 9.10 -4.12
C VAL A 49 -0.50 10.00 -2.90
N GLY A 50 -0.98 11.25 -3.02
CA GLY A 50 -0.93 12.21 -1.92
C GLY A 50 -1.98 11.95 -0.83
N PRO A 51 -1.87 12.65 0.31
CA PRO A 51 -2.78 12.51 1.47
C PRO A 51 -4.27 12.70 1.13
N ASP A 52 -4.58 13.46 0.08
CA ASP A 52 -5.95 13.76 -0.35
C ASP A 52 -6.58 12.69 -1.26
N PHE A 53 -5.85 11.61 -1.58
CA PHE A 53 -6.33 10.57 -2.50
C PHE A 53 -7.66 9.95 -2.08
N LEU A 54 -7.81 9.63 -0.79
CA LEU A 54 -9.05 9.07 -0.24
C LEU A 54 -10.19 10.10 -0.25
N ALA A 55 -9.89 11.39 -0.05
CA ALA A 55 -10.89 12.46 -0.10
C ALA A 55 -11.42 12.69 -1.53
N LYS A 56 -10.58 12.45 -2.55
CA LYS A 56 -10.98 12.57 -3.97
C LYS A 56 -11.82 11.38 -4.47
N ARG A 57 -11.64 10.17 -3.90
CA ARG A 57 -12.36 8.95 -4.33
C ARG A 57 -13.77 8.82 -3.72
N ALA A 58 -14.09 9.62 -2.71
CA ALA A 58 -15.38 9.61 -2.02
C ALA A 58 -16.39 10.64 -2.58
N ARG A 59 -16.05 11.31 -3.68
CA ARG A 59 -16.95 12.13 -4.50
C ARG A 59 -17.30 11.36 -5.77
#